data_AF-A0A3D3CHV7-F1
#
_entry.id   AF-A0A3D3CHV7-F1
#
_cell.length_a   1.000
_cell.length_b   1.000
_cell.length_c   1.000
_cell.angle_alpha   90.00
_cell.angle_beta   90.00
_cell.angle_gamma   90.00
#
_symmetry.space_group_name_H-M   'P 1'
#
loop_
_entity.id
_entity.type
_entity.pdbx_description
1 polymer ?
#
loop_
_entity_poly.entity_id
_entity_poly.type
_entity_poly.pdbx_seq_one_letter_code
_entity_poly.pdbx_strand_id
1 'polypeptide(L)'
;FIDLAVALTGRSQGGSGKAAVVASLLMGMVSGSSVANAVTTGAFTIPLMKSSGYKPNFAGAVVAAASTGGQVMPPVMGAAALIMAQFLGISYWDIVVAAAIPATLYFISIIAMVHFRAGKRGMKGLPSDQIPNARKVLKEGWNLLIPIITLVVFLSLGYSAVKAVFWSIVLMIGASWLGKKENRMTPKKVLFALIDGGIGAVEVAAACACSGIVIGVIGITGIGLAFSSFVISLSQGILPLALILTMIGSIILGMGVPTTAQYIITSTLAAPALYQMGVPLMSAHLFCLYFGVLADVTPPVALATYAAAGIAKSNVLKTGFTALATAAAGFIVPYMFIYNSHLLFQGSIINIVLSTGSALMAIIGLSAGVQGYYIAPLSIVERALLLAVPFMLIDPRLVTDILGLVILVGVYFLQKRKVQGNQIPPETNVHP
;
A
#
# COMPACT_ATOMS: atom_id res chain seq x y z
N PHE A 1 8.96 -7.02 14.07
CA PHE A 1 7.96 -7.13 12.98
C PHE A 1 8.13 -8.38 12.13
N ILE A 2 9.34 -8.68 11.65
CA ILE A 2 9.59 -9.81 10.75
C ILE A 2 9.20 -11.16 11.37
N ASP A 3 9.66 -11.47 12.58
CA ASP A 3 9.31 -12.75 13.24
C ASP A 3 7.81 -12.91 13.43
N LEU A 4 7.10 -11.83 13.76
CA LEU A 4 5.65 -11.84 13.90
C LEU A 4 4.98 -12.11 12.54
N ALA A 5 5.46 -11.48 11.47
CA ALA A 5 4.97 -11.70 10.13
C ALA A 5 5.18 -13.16 9.68
N VAL A 6 6.38 -13.73 9.90
CA VAL A 6 6.67 -15.14 9.59
C VAL A 6 5.81 -16.07 10.44
N ALA A 7 5.60 -15.78 11.73
CA ALA A 7 4.75 -16.58 12.59
C ALA A 7 3.29 -16.61 12.11
N LEU A 8 2.77 -15.48 11.60
CA LEU A 8 1.40 -15.35 11.12
C LEU A 8 1.17 -16.01 9.76
N THR A 9 2.11 -15.89 8.83
CA THR A 9 1.88 -16.28 7.43
C THR A 9 2.71 -17.48 6.97
N GLY A 10 3.76 -17.86 7.71
CA GLY A 10 4.78 -18.83 7.29
C GLY A 10 4.22 -20.21 6.93
N ARG A 11 3.16 -20.66 7.60
CA ARG A 11 2.50 -21.96 7.33
C ARG A 11 1.73 -21.98 6.01
N SER A 12 1.30 -20.83 5.52
CA SER A 12 0.46 -20.74 4.33
C SER A 12 1.28 -20.87 3.05
N GLN A 13 0.62 -21.26 1.94
CA GLN A 13 1.21 -21.23 0.61
C GLN A 13 1.83 -19.86 0.30
N GLY A 14 3.10 -19.86 -0.11
CA GLY A 14 3.88 -18.64 -0.34
C GLY A 14 4.23 -17.87 0.93
N GLY A 15 4.31 -18.57 2.07
CA GLY A 15 4.40 -17.98 3.41
C GLY A 15 5.51 -16.96 3.61
N SER A 16 6.69 -17.16 2.99
CA SER A 16 7.80 -16.19 3.03
C SER A 16 7.48 -14.88 2.30
N GLY A 17 6.80 -14.95 1.16
CA GLY A 17 6.34 -13.76 0.45
C GLY A 17 5.27 -13.01 1.21
N LYS A 18 4.31 -13.72 1.81
CA LYS A 18 3.27 -13.09 2.65
C LYS A 18 3.86 -12.48 3.92
N ALA A 19 4.90 -13.12 4.48
CA ALA A 19 5.64 -12.59 5.61
C ALA A 19 6.36 -11.30 5.23
N ALA A 20 6.93 -11.24 4.02
CA ALA A 20 7.51 -10.00 3.48
C ALA A 20 6.47 -8.87 3.42
N VAL A 21 5.28 -9.15 2.89
CA VAL A 21 4.19 -8.16 2.81
C VAL A 21 3.76 -7.68 4.19
N VAL A 22 3.52 -8.58 5.14
CA VAL A 22 3.09 -8.23 6.49
C VAL A 22 4.20 -7.53 7.28
N ALA A 23 5.47 -7.90 7.08
CA ALA A 23 6.59 -7.21 7.71
C ALA A 23 6.74 -5.78 7.18
N SER A 24 6.67 -5.59 5.86
CA SER A 24 6.72 -4.27 5.22
C SER A 24 5.48 -3.43 5.56
N LEU A 25 4.31 -4.04 5.70
CA LEU A 25 3.11 -3.38 6.23
C LEU A 25 3.36 -2.81 7.63
N LEU A 26 3.78 -3.67 8.57
CA LEU A 26 4.01 -3.28 9.96
C LEU A 26 5.11 -2.22 10.11
N MET A 27 6.20 -2.36 9.36
CA MET A 27 7.29 -1.38 9.36
C MET A 27 6.88 -0.07 8.68
N GLY A 28 6.15 -0.15 7.57
CA GLY A 28 5.72 1.00 6.77
C GLY A 28 4.74 1.89 7.51
N MET A 29 3.83 1.29 8.28
CA MET A 29 2.93 2.00 9.20
C MET A 29 3.68 2.84 10.25
N VAL A 30 4.99 2.59 10.48
CA VAL A 30 5.79 3.35 11.44
C VAL A 30 6.76 4.29 10.74
N SER A 31 7.44 3.82 9.68
CA SER A 31 8.47 4.61 9.00
C SER A 31 7.92 5.70 8.08
N GLY A 32 6.74 5.51 7.50
CA GLY A 32 6.15 6.45 6.54
C GLY A 32 7.00 6.67 5.28
N SER A 33 8.00 5.82 5.01
CA SER A 33 8.94 5.94 3.90
C SER A 33 9.09 4.59 3.19
N SER A 34 8.82 4.57 1.88
CA SER A 34 8.92 3.39 1.03
C SER A 34 10.36 2.88 0.91
N VAL A 35 11.32 3.77 0.69
CA VAL A 35 12.74 3.42 0.50
C VAL A 35 13.34 2.91 1.81
N ALA A 36 13.12 3.61 2.92
CA ALA A 36 13.61 3.17 4.23
C ALA A 36 13.01 1.81 4.62
N ASN A 37 11.72 1.61 4.36
CA ASN A 37 11.05 0.33 4.60
C ASN A 37 11.60 -0.78 3.69
N ALA A 38 11.82 -0.51 2.40
CA ALA A 38 12.36 -1.48 1.46
C ALA A 38 13.78 -1.91 1.84
N VAL A 39 14.62 -0.97 2.31
CA VAL A 39 15.98 -1.27 2.75
C VAL A 39 15.99 -2.08 4.05
N THR A 40 15.18 -1.67 5.03
CA THR A 40 15.15 -2.31 6.35
C THR A 40 14.49 -3.69 6.33
N THR A 41 13.29 -3.79 5.77
CA THR A 41 12.58 -5.08 5.71
C THR A 41 13.17 -5.98 4.63
N GLY A 42 13.53 -5.43 3.48
CA GLY A 42 14.07 -6.17 2.35
C GLY A 42 15.40 -6.87 2.64
N ALA A 43 16.25 -6.30 3.50
CA ALA A 43 17.52 -6.92 3.90
C ALA A 43 17.34 -8.35 4.46
N PHE A 44 16.19 -8.63 5.07
CA PHE A 44 15.88 -9.94 5.65
C PHE A 44 14.83 -10.72 4.86
N THR A 45 13.80 -10.03 4.34
CA THR A 45 12.67 -10.71 3.68
C THR A 45 13.01 -11.14 2.25
N ILE A 46 13.85 -10.39 1.52
CA ILE A 46 14.25 -10.77 0.16
C ILE A 46 15.10 -12.05 0.15
N PRO A 47 16.15 -12.20 1.00
CA PRO A 47 16.87 -13.47 1.11
C PRO A 47 15.95 -14.64 1.47
N LEU A 48 15.03 -14.46 2.43
CA LEU A 48 14.07 -15.49 2.84
C LEU A 48 13.13 -15.92 1.69
N MET A 49 12.65 -14.97 0.89
CA MET A 49 11.85 -15.27 -0.29
C MET A 49 12.68 -16.05 -1.33
N LYS A 50 13.92 -15.62 -1.58
CA LYS A 50 14.81 -16.28 -2.53
C LYS A 50 15.15 -17.72 -2.11
N SER A 51 15.43 -17.96 -0.83
CA SER A 51 15.67 -19.32 -0.31
C SER A 51 14.43 -20.21 -0.39
N SER A 52 13.23 -19.61 -0.38
CA SER A 52 11.96 -20.32 -0.62
C SER A 52 11.64 -20.56 -2.11
N GLY A 53 12.51 -20.14 -3.04
CA GLY A 53 12.37 -20.37 -4.47
C GLY A 53 11.77 -19.22 -5.28
N TYR A 54 11.51 -18.04 -4.68
CA TYR A 54 11.08 -16.87 -5.46
C TYR A 54 12.22 -16.34 -6.33
N LYS A 55 11.89 -15.96 -7.57
CA LYS A 55 12.85 -15.27 -8.44
C LYS A 55 13.28 -13.92 -7.81
N PRO A 56 14.55 -13.53 -7.93
CA PRO A 56 15.06 -12.27 -7.36
C PRO A 56 14.22 -11.04 -7.71
N ASN A 57 13.83 -10.91 -8.99
CA ASN A 57 13.01 -9.79 -9.46
C ASN A 57 11.61 -9.76 -8.84
N PHE A 58 11.01 -10.91 -8.53
CA PHE A 58 9.70 -10.95 -7.88
C PHE A 58 9.83 -10.66 -6.37
N ALA A 59 10.89 -11.16 -5.73
CA ALA A 59 11.15 -10.85 -4.32
C ALA A 59 11.36 -9.35 -4.09
N GLY A 60 12.19 -8.70 -4.92
CA GLY A 60 12.36 -7.25 -4.89
C GLY A 60 11.06 -6.49 -5.19
N ALA A 61 10.27 -6.96 -6.16
CA ALA A 61 8.99 -6.35 -6.51
C ALA A 61 7.95 -6.38 -5.38
N VAL A 62 7.82 -7.51 -4.66
CA VAL A 62 6.89 -7.64 -3.53
C VAL A 62 7.27 -6.68 -2.41
N VAL A 63 8.56 -6.62 -2.05
CA VAL A 63 9.04 -5.71 -1.00
C VAL A 63 8.88 -4.26 -1.40
N ALA A 64 9.16 -3.88 -2.65
CA ALA A 64 8.95 -2.53 -3.15
C ALA A 64 7.45 -2.15 -3.09
N ALA A 65 6.57 -2.98 -3.65
CA ALA A 65 5.13 -2.75 -3.64
C ALA A 65 4.54 -2.63 -2.23
N ALA A 66 4.91 -3.54 -1.32
CA ALA A 66 4.43 -3.52 0.05
C ALA A 66 4.99 -2.33 0.84
N SER A 67 6.25 -1.97 0.61
CA SER A 67 6.88 -0.82 1.26
C SER A 67 6.23 0.50 0.83
N THR A 68 5.91 0.63 -0.45
CA THR A 68 5.18 1.77 -1.00
C THR A 68 3.79 1.92 -0.37
N GLY A 69 3.02 0.83 -0.26
CA GLY A 69 1.72 0.87 0.42
C GLY A 69 1.77 1.26 1.90
N GLY A 70 2.91 1.05 2.56
CA GLY A 70 3.09 1.41 3.95
C GLY A 70 2.87 2.90 4.24
N GLN A 71 3.10 3.75 3.24
CA GLN A 71 2.96 5.21 3.37
C GLN A 71 1.50 5.66 3.48
N VAL A 72 0.56 4.88 2.92
CA VAL A 72 -0.88 5.18 2.95
C VAL A 72 -1.62 4.40 4.04
N MET A 73 -0.92 3.56 4.81
CA MET A 73 -1.55 2.70 5.81
C MET A 73 -1.66 3.39 7.18
N PRO A 74 -2.88 3.48 7.75
CA PRO A 74 -3.12 3.81 9.15
C PRO A 74 -2.25 3.02 10.14
N PRO A 75 -1.86 3.57 11.31
CA PRO A 75 -2.37 4.81 11.89
C PRO A 75 -1.40 6.01 11.85
N VAL A 76 -0.17 5.86 11.35
CA VAL A 76 0.81 6.97 11.27
C VAL A 76 0.83 7.62 9.89
N MET A 77 0.57 6.86 8.82
CA MET A 77 0.34 7.38 7.44
C MET A 77 1.31 8.49 6.99
N GLY A 78 2.61 8.35 7.27
CA GLY A 78 3.64 9.35 6.89
C GLY A 78 3.34 10.80 7.32
N ALA A 79 4.24 11.73 6.98
CA ALA A 79 4.03 13.15 7.25
C ALA A 79 2.96 13.78 6.32
N ALA A 80 2.73 13.18 5.14
CA ALA A 80 1.77 13.67 4.15
C ALA A 80 0.32 13.71 4.68
N ALA A 81 -0.10 12.73 5.49
CA ALA A 81 -1.45 12.72 6.07
C ALA A 81 -1.68 13.86 7.09
N LEU A 82 -0.62 14.29 7.81
CA LEU A 82 -0.71 15.45 8.71
C LEU A 82 -0.92 16.75 7.92
N ILE A 83 -0.23 16.90 6.80
CA ILE A 83 -0.40 18.06 5.91
C ILE A 83 -1.78 18.02 5.26
N MET A 84 -2.27 16.83 4.89
CA MET A 84 -3.63 16.67 4.40
C MET A 84 -4.67 17.13 5.42
N ALA A 85 -4.51 16.80 6.71
CA ALA A 85 -5.40 17.28 7.77
C ALA A 85 -5.42 18.82 7.82
N GLN A 86 -4.24 19.45 7.70
CA GLN A 86 -4.11 20.91 7.70
C GLN A 86 -4.75 21.55 6.46
N PHE A 87 -4.54 20.98 5.26
CA PHE A 87 -5.08 21.50 4.01
C PHE A 87 -6.61 21.40 3.96
N LEU A 88 -7.15 20.28 4.43
CA LEU A 88 -8.59 20.03 4.44
C LEU A 88 -9.30 20.71 5.62
N GLY A 89 -8.55 21.12 6.66
CA GLY A 89 -9.12 21.70 7.88
C GLY A 89 -9.92 20.69 8.70
N ILE A 90 -9.57 19.41 8.65
CA ILE A 90 -10.27 18.30 9.32
C ILE A 90 -9.36 17.58 10.33
N SER A 91 -9.94 16.70 11.14
CA SER A 91 -9.15 15.90 12.08
C SER A 91 -8.28 14.89 11.33
N TYR A 92 -7.06 14.67 11.84
CA TYR A 92 -6.21 13.59 11.35
C TYR A 92 -6.89 12.21 11.47
N TRP A 93 -7.72 12.03 12.51
CA TRP A 93 -8.50 10.80 12.68
C TRP A 93 -9.44 10.52 11.51
N ASP A 94 -10.04 11.56 10.92
CA ASP A 94 -10.95 11.40 9.78
C ASP A 94 -10.22 10.84 8.56
N ILE A 95 -8.96 11.27 8.35
CA ILE A 95 -8.09 10.76 7.29
C ILE A 95 -7.69 9.32 7.56
N VAL A 96 -7.34 9.00 8.82
CA VAL A 96 -6.99 7.65 9.27
C VAL A 96 -8.13 6.68 9.00
N VAL A 97 -9.35 7.05 9.37
CA VAL A 97 -10.55 6.25 9.14
C VAL A 97 -10.80 6.10 7.64
N ALA A 98 -10.79 7.21 6.89
CA ALA A 98 -11.04 7.18 5.44
C ALA A 98 -10.05 6.29 4.66
N ALA A 99 -8.78 6.25 5.07
CA ALA A 99 -7.76 5.47 4.37
C ALA A 99 -7.71 3.98 4.77
N ALA A 100 -8.39 3.57 5.84
CA ALA A 100 -8.26 2.22 6.40
C ALA A 100 -8.72 1.11 5.44
N ILE A 101 -9.90 1.24 4.83
CA ILE A 101 -10.39 0.24 3.85
C ILE A 101 -9.51 0.24 2.59
N PRO A 102 -9.24 1.38 1.91
CA PRO A 102 -8.42 1.41 0.71
C PRO A 102 -7.01 0.83 0.92
N ALA A 103 -6.36 1.16 2.03
CA ALA A 103 -5.02 0.66 2.31
C ALA A 103 -5.04 -0.84 2.62
N THR A 104 -6.04 -1.31 3.37
CA THR A 104 -6.23 -2.76 3.63
C THR A 104 -6.45 -3.53 2.33
N LEU A 105 -7.30 -3.01 1.44
CA LEU A 105 -7.54 -3.56 0.11
C LEU A 105 -6.25 -3.69 -0.71
N TYR A 106 -5.40 -2.66 -0.69
CA TYR A 106 -4.07 -2.70 -1.31
C TYR A 106 -3.17 -3.80 -0.73
N PHE A 107 -3.09 -3.95 0.60
CA PHE A 107 -2.26 -5.01 1.18
C PHE A 107 -2.82 -6.42 0.94
N ILE A 108 -4.14 -6.58 0.98
CA ILE A 108 -4.81 -7.83 0.60
C ILE A 108 -4.49 -8.18 -0.85
N SER A 109 -4.45 -7.20 -1.76
CA SER A 109 -4.08 -7.45 -3.16
C SER A 109 -2.67 -8.01 -3.28
N ILE A 110 -1.69 -7.45 -2.57
CA ILE A 110 -0.31 -7.91 -2.66
C ILE A 110 -0.20 -9.32 -2.05
N ILE A 111 -0.89 -9.58 -0.94
CA ILE A 111 -0.98 -10.93 -0.36
C ILE A 111 -1.60 -11.92 -1.37
N ALA A 112 -2.64 -11.52 -2.09
CA ALA A 112 -3.27 -12.33 -3.12
C ALA A 112 -2.34 -12.56 -4.32
N MET A 113 -1.64 -11.54 -4.81
CA MET A 113 -0.61 -11.65 -5.85
C MET A 113 0.46 -12.67 -5.48
N VAL A 114 0.97 -12.59 -4.24
CA VAL A 114 1.94 -13.55 -3.71
C VAL A 114 1.33 -14.95 -3.62
N HIS A 115 0.09 -15.07 -3.14
CA HIS A 115 -0.59 -16.36 -3.00
C HIS A 115 -0.77 -17.08 -4.34
N PHE A 116 -1.28 -16.38 -5.36
CA PHE A 116 -1.48 -16.96 -6.69
C PHE A 116 -0.15 -17.24 -7.40
N ARG A 117 0.86 -16.37 -7.23
CA ARG A 117 2.22 -16.62 -7.74
C ARG A 117 2.85 -17.86 -7.13
N ALA A 118 2.69 -18.04 -5.82
CA ALA A 118 3.18 -19.21 -5.10
C ALA A 118 2.48 -20.49 -5.56
N GLY A 119 1.15 -20.43 -5.77
CA GLY A 119 0.36 -21.54 -6.27
C GLY A 119 0.80 -21.98 -7.66
N LYS A 120 1.00 -21.01 -8.57
CA LYS A 120 1.53 -21.25 -9.91
C LYS A 120 2.87 -21.98 -9.90
N ARG A 121 3.70 -21.73 -8.88
CA ARG A 121 5.04 -22.34 -8.74
C ARG A 121 5.06 -23.56 -7.81
N GLY A 122 3.90 -24.03 -7.34
CA GLY A 122 3.82 -25.16 -6.41
C GLY A 122 4.52 -24.93 -5.06
N MET A 123 4.70 -23.67 -4.65
CA MET A 123 5.44 -23.32 -3.43
C MET A 123 4.64 -23.65 -2.17
N LYS A 124 5.21 -24.45 -1.28
CA LYS A 124 4.61 -24.77 0.02
C LYS A 124 4.92 -23.69 1.07
N GLY A 125 4.36 -23.86 2.26
CA GLY A 125 4.72 -23.06 3.43
C GLY A 125 6.17 -23.32 3.88
N LEU A 126 6.66 -22.49 4.79
CA LEU A 126 7.97 -22.65 5.38
C LEU A 126 8.05 -23.93 6.23
N PRO A 127 9.24 -24.56 6.32
CA PRO A 127 9.49 -25.64 7.27
C PRO A 127 9.15 -25.23 8.71
N SER A 128 8.60 -26.16 9.50
CA SER A 128 8.06 -25.84 10.84
C SER A 128 9.13 -25.34 11.82
N ASP A 129 10.39 -25.73 11.61
CA ASP A 129 11.58 -25.28 12.34
C ASP A 129 11.95 -23.81 12.06
N GLN A 130 11.57 -23.28 10.89
CA GLN A 130 11.81 -21.89 10.51
C GLN A 130 10.67 -20.95 10.93
N ILE A 131 9.56 -21.48 11.45
CA ILE A 131 8.39 -20.70 11.85
C ILE A 131 8.51 -20.38 13.35
N PRO A 132 8.76 -19.12 13.72
CA PRO A 132 8.85 -18.75 15.13
C PRO A 132 7.48 -18.89 15.80
N ASN A 133 7.49 -19.17 17.10
CA ASN A 133 6.25 -19.31 17.87
C ASN A 133 5.58 -17.94 18.06
N ALA A 134 4.40 -17.74 17.47
CA ALA A 134 3.66 -16.47 17.52
C ALA A 134 3.42 -15.97 18.95
N ARG A 135 3.08 -16.86 19.89
CA ARG A 135 2.82 -16.50 21.29
C ARG A 135 4.09 -16.02 21.98
N LYS A 136 5.24 -16.66 21.70
CA LYS A 136 6.54 -16.24 22.23
C LYS A 136 6.95 -14.88 21.66
N VAL A 137 6.85 -14.70 20.34
CA VAL A 137 7.16 -13.43 19.67
C VAL A 137 6.30 -12.29 20.22
N LEU A 138 5.00 -12.52 20.38
CA LEU A 138 4.09 -11.51 20.94
C LEU A 138 4.41 -11.22 22.40
N LYS A 139 4.68 -12.25 23.22
CA LYS A 139 5.08 -12.08 24.63
C LYS A 139 6.42 -11.33 24.79
N GLU A 140 7.33 -11.45 23.84
CA GLU A 140 8.62 -10.75 23.87
C GLU A 140 8.56 -9.34 23.27
N GLY A 141 7.60 -9.06 22.38
CA GLY A 141 7.50 -7.81 21.62
C GLY A 141 6.25 -6.96 21.87
N TRP A 142 5.35 -7.36 22.78
CA TRP A 142 4.09 -6.63 23.04
C TRP A 142 4.32 -5.17 23.43
N ASN A 143 5.43 -4.88 24.09
CA ASN A 143 5.80 -3.53 24.52
C ASN A 143 6.05 -2.58 23.32
N LEU A 144 6.38 -3.11 22.14
CA LEU A 144 6.53 -2.33 20.90
C LEU A 144 5.19 -1.94 20.28
N LEU A 145 4.08 -2.55 20.70
CA LEU A 145 2.73 -2.19 20.24
C LEU A 145 2.13 -1.02 21.04
N ILE A 146 2.60 -0.80 22.28
CA ILE A 146 2.11 0.27 23.16
C ILE A 146 2.10 1.64 22.46
N PRO A 147 3.15 2.08 21.76
CA PRO A 147 3.17 3.40 21.12
C PRO A 147 2.14 3.52 20.00
N ILE A 148 1.97 2.46 19.21
CA ILE A 148 0.98 2.41 18.13
C ILE A 148 -0.44 2.46 18.70
N ILE A 149 -0.71 1.66 19.74
CA ILE A 149 -2.02 1.64 20.42
C ILE A 149 -2.30 3.01 21.05
N THR A 150 -1.32 3.60 21.73
CA THR A 150 -1.45 4.93 22.34
C THR A 150 -1.79 5.98 21.29
N LEU A 151 -1.07 5.98 20.16
CA LEU A 151 -1.33 6.90 19.06
C LEU A 151 -2.77 6.77 18.56
N VAL A 152 -3.22 5.54 18.28
CA VAL A 152 -4.59 5.26 17.81
C VAL A 152 -5.63 5.72 18.83
N VAL A 153 -5.44 5.44 20.11
CA VAL A 153 -6.39 5.83 21.18
C VAL A 153 -6.45 7.35 21.33
N PHE A 154 -5.31 8.04 21.34
CA PHE A 154 -5.31 9.50 21.49
C PHE A 154 -5.96 10.18 20.28
N LEU A 155 -5.69 9.69 19.07
CA LEU A 155 -6.32 10.22 17.87
C LEU A 155 -7.82 9.94 17.84
N SER A 156 -8.27 8.75 18.24
CA SER A 156 -9.70 8.41 18.29
C SER A 156 -10.46 9.19 19.36
N LEU A 157 -9.78 9.61 20.43
CA LEU A 157 -10.32 10.52 21.45
C LEU A 157 -10.31 12.00 21.01
N GLY A 158 -9.86 12.31 19.79
CA GLY A 158 -9.87 13.67 19.25
C GLY A 158 -8.70 14.57 19.70
N TYR A 159 -7.65 14.00 20.30
CA TYR A 159 -6.44 14.78 20.57
C TYR A 159 -5.72 15.14 19.26
N SER A 160 -5.00 16.27 19.27
CA SER A 160 -4.16 16.64 18.14
C SER A 160 -3.06 15.60 17.91
N ALA A 161 -2.67 15.40 16.65
CA ALA A 161 -1.63 14.43 16.30
C ALA A 161 -0.31 14.68 17.03
N VAL A 162 0.06 15.96 17.25
CA VAL A 162 1.25 16.32 18.02
C VAL A 162 1.18 15.79 19.45
N LYS A 163 0.03 15.95 20.14
CA LYS A 163 -0.17 15.41 21.49
C LYS A 163 -0.14 13.88 21.50
N ALA A 164 -0.78 13.25 20.52
CA ALA A 164 -0.79 11.79 20.39
C ALA A 164 0.62 11.22 20.21
N VAL A 165 1.44 11.82 19.35
CA VAL A 165 2.84 11.43 19.13
C VAL A 165 3.68 11.65 20.38
N PHE A 166 3.54 12.80 21.05
CA PHE A 166 4.28 13.10 22.28
C PHE A 166 4.07 12.02 23.36
N TRP A 167 2.80 11.72 23.68
CA TRP A 167 2.48 10.69 24.67
C TRP A 167 2.89 9.29 24.23
N SER A 168 2.82 8.99 22.93
CA SER A 168 3.30 7.72 22.37
C SER A 168 4.81 7.56 22.56
N ILE A 169 5.60 8.62 22.39
CA ILE A 169 7.06 8.61 22.64
C ILE A 169 7.35 8.40 24.13
N VAL A 170 6.68 9.14 25.02
CA VAL A 170 6.86 9.02 26.48
C VAL A 170 6.55 7.60 26.95
N LEU A 171 5.41 7.04 26.51
CA LEU A 171 5.03 5.68 26.84
C LEU A 171 5.95 4.63 26.19
N MET A 172 6.47 4.88 24.99
CA MET A 172 7.48 4.02 24.37
C MET A 172 8.75 3.92 25.21
N ILE A 173 9.23 5.07 25.71
CA ILE A 173 10.41 5.11 26.58
C ILE A 173 10.13 4.27 27.83
N GLY A 174 9.00 4.47 28.51
CA GLY A 174 8.61 3.66 29.67
C GLY A 174 8.47 2.17 29.36
N ALA A 175 7.76 1.83 28.28
CA ALA A 175 7.54 0.46 27.80
C ALA A 175 8.83 -0.28 27.43
N SER A 176 9.86 0.44 26.98
CA SER A 176 11.16 -0.15 26.67
C SER A 176 11.81 -0.82 27.89
N TRP A 177 11.53 -0.32 29.11
CA TRP A 177 12.08 -0.87 30.37
C TRP A 177 11.44 -2.19 30.79
N LEU A 178 10.19 -2.42 30.37
CA LEU A 178 9.47 -3.68 30.58
C LEU A 178 9.95 -4.81 29.65
N GLY A 179 10.65 -4.46 28.56
CA GLY A 179 11.18 -5.39 27.58
C GLY A 179 12.56 -5.96 27.93
N LYS A 180 13.17 -6.63 26.94
CA LYS A 180 14.55 -7.15 27.04
C LYS A 180 15.54 -6.03 27.37
N LYS A 181 16.56 -6.33 28.18
CA LYS A 181 17.60 -5.37 28.61
C LYS A 181 18.23 -4.61 27.44
N GLU A 182 18.42 -5.27 26.31
CA GLU A 182 19.01 -4.72 25.09
C GLU A 182 18.18 -3.57 24.49
N ASN A 183 16.86 -3.65 24.62
CA ASN A 183 15.91 -2.70 24.02
C ASN A 183 15.60 -1.51 24.95
N ARG A 184 16.14 -1.49 26.17
CA ARG A 184 15.87 -0.42 27.14
C ARG A 184 16.43 0.91 26.64
N MET A 185 15.59 1.94 26.65
CA MET A 185 15.95 3.32 26.35
C MET A 185 16.62 3.97 27.55
N THR A 186 17.96 3.88 27.62
CA THR A 186 18.77 4.63 28.60
C THR A 186 18.80 6.12 28.24
N PRO A 187 19.10 7.04 29.18
CA PRO A 187 19.15 8.48 28.89
C PRO A 187 20.03 8.83 27.68
N LYS A 188 21.17 8.13 27.52
CA LYS A 188 22.06 8.28 26.36
C LYS A 188 21.38 7.86 25.05
N LYS A 189 20.66 6.73 25.03
CA LYS A 189 19.94 6.28 23.83
C LYS A 189 18.73 7.16 23.52
N VAL A 190 18.05 7.69 24.54
CA VAL A 190 16.96 8.68 24.35
C VAL A 190 17.54 9.95 23.71
N LEU A 191 18.66 10.45 24.20
CA LEU A 191 19.33 11.61 23.60
C LEU A 191 19.69 11.35 22.13
N PHE A 192 20.29 10.19 21.81
CA PHE A 192 20.55 9.84 20.41
C PHE A 192 19.28 9.74 19.57
N ALA A 193 18.22 9.11 20.08
CA ALA A 193 16.96 9.03 19.36
C ALA A 193 16.32 10.41 19.12
N LEU A 194 16.47 11.36 20.06
CA LEU A 194 16.05 12.75 19.88
C LEU A 194 16.90 13.48 18.83
N ILE A 195 18.22 13.23 18.81
CA ILE A 195 19.12 13.77 17.79
C ILE A 195 18.74 13.22 16.41
N ASP A 196 18.58 11.90 16.28
CA ASP A 196 18.16 11.23 15.04
C ASP A 196 16.79 11.75 14.55
N GLY A 197 15.84 11.91 15.49
CA GLY A 197 14.53 12.51 15.20
C GLY A 197 14.63 13.96 14.76
N GLY A 198 15.51 14.75 15.39
CA GLY A 198 15.78 16.13 15.00
C GLY A 198 16.39 16.24 13.60
N ILE A 199 17.39 15.41 13.28
CA ILE A 199 18.00 15.33 11.96
C ILE A 199 16.96 14.92 10.91
N GLY A 200 16.14 13.90 11.19
CA GLY A 200 15.05 13.49 10.31
C GLY A 200 14.00 14.59 10.10
N ALA A 201 13.73 15.41 11.10
CA ALA A 201 12.83 16.55 10.99
C ALA A 201 13.37 17.67 10.09
N VAL A 202 14.69 17.85 9.99
CA VAL A 202 15.31 18.86 9.11
C VAL A 202 14.97 18.59 7.64
N GLU A 203 14.97 17.32 7.21
CA GLU A 203 14.60 16.94 5.84
C GLU A 203 13.14 17.33 5.53
N VAL A 204 12.22 17.01 6.45
CA VAL A 204 10.80 17.36 6.32
C VAL A 204 10.61 18.88 6.35
N ALA A 205 11.31 19.60 7.23
CA ALA A 205 11.22 21.05 7.35
C ALA A 205 11.72 21.77 6.09
N ALA A 206 12.86 21.34 5.54
CA ALA A 206 13.40 21.87 4.29
C ALA A 206 12.44 21.61 3.11
N ALA A 207 11.90 20.40 3.01
CA ALA A 207 10.90 20.06 2.00
C ALA A 207 9.64 20.93 2.12
N CYS A 208 9.07 21.07 3.32
CA CYS A 208 7.91 21.94 3.56
C CYS A 208 8.19 23.42 3.27
N ALA A 209 9.38 23.93 3.60
CA ALA A 209 9.77 25.31 3.31
C ALA A 209 9.84 25.57 1.79
N CYS A 210 10.52 24.69 1.04
CA CYS A 210 10.56 24.76 -0.43
C CYS A 210 9.16 24.61 -1.04
N SER A 211 8.38 23.64 -0.58
CA SER A 211 7.01 23.42 -1.04
C SER A 211 6.10 24.61 -0.72
N GLY A 212 6.28 25.30 0.40
CA GLY A 212 5.54 26.52 0.74
C GLY A 212 5.79 27.66 -0.25
N ILE A 213 7.04 27.83 -0.70
CA ILE A 213 7.39 28.78 -1.77
C ILE A 213 6.69 28.36 -3.07
N VAL A 214 6.74 27.07 -3.42
CA VAL A 214 6.07 26.55 -4.63
C VAL A 214 4.56 26.79 -4.56
N ILE A 215 3.90 26.49 -3.44
CA ILE A 215 2.47 26.78 -3.23
C ILE A 215 2.20 28.28 -3.36
N GLY A 216 3.02 29.12 -2.73
CA GLY A 216 2.89 30.58 -2.80
C GLY A 216 2.96 31.08 -4.23
N VAL A 217 3.95 30.62 -5.01
CA VAL A 217 4.09 30.92 -6.44
C VAL A 217 2.89 30.40 -7.22
N ILE A 218 2.45 29.15 -7.01
CA ILE A 218 1.27 28.58 -7.68
C ILE A 218 0.01 29.41 -7.39
N GLY A 219 -0.15 29.85 -6.13
CA GLY A 219 -1.28 30.65 -5.67
C GLY A 219 -1.34 32.02 -6.34
N ILE A 220 -0.20 32.73 -6.46
CA ILE A 220 -0.17 34.06 -7.09
C ILE A 220 -0.13 34.02 -8.63
N THR A 221 0.44 32.97 -9.22
CA THR A 221 0.55 32.83 -10.69
C THR A 221 -0.71 32.27 -11.33
N GLY A 222 -1.60 31.65 -10.54
CA GLY A 222 -2.79 30.97 -11.06
C GLY A 222 -2.49 29.65 -11.78
N ILE A 223 -1.27 29.12 -11.69
CA ILE A 223 -0.88 27.85 -12.34
C ILE A 223 -1.78 26.69 -11.92
N GLY A 224 -2.23 26.64 -10.66
CA GLY A 224 -3.15 25.59 -10.18
C GLY A 224 -4.50 25.61 -10.89
N LEU A 225 -5.05 26.81 -11.13
CA LEU A 225 -6.27 27.00 -11.91
C LEU A 225 -6.03 26.66 -13.40
N ALA A 226 -4.87 27.04 -13.94
CA ALA A 226 -4.51 26.72 -15.32
C ALA A 226 -4.36 25.20 -15.52
N PHE A 227 -3.72 24.49 -14.59
CA PHE A 227 -3.61 23.04 -14.61
C PHE A 227 -5.00 22.38 -14.49
N SER A 228 -5.84 22.85 -13.57
CA SER A 228 -7.20 22.35 -13.41
C SER A 228 -8.02 22.54 -14.69
N SER A 229 -7.95 23.73 -15.30
CA SER A 229 -8.59 24.03 -16.57
C SER A 229 -8.04 23.18 -17.71
N PHE A 230 -6.73 22.90 -17.73
CA PHE A 230 -6.10 22.03 -18.71
C PHE A 230 -6.63 20.59 -18.60
N VAL A 231 -6.70 20.03 -17.38
CA VAL A 231 -7.25 18.69 -17.15
C VAL A 231 -8.72 18.63 -17.56
N ILE A 232 -9.54 19.62 -17.18
CA ILE A 232 -10.97 19.65 -17.52
C ILE A 232 -11.17 19.80 -19.04
N SER A 233 -10.40 20.68 -19.69
CA SER A 233 -10.50 20.92 -21.14
C SER A 233 -10.04 19.70 -21.94
N LEU A 234 -8.92 19.08 -21.55
CA LEU A 234 -8.41 17.89 -22.23
C LEU A 234 -9.31 16.67 -21.98
N SER A 235 -9.94 16.61 -20.80
CA SER A 235 -10.92 15.56 -20.50
C SER A 235 -12.30 15.81 -21.10
N GLN A 236 -12.56 16.99 -21.67
CA GLN A 236 -13.89 17.40 -22.17
C GLN A 236 -14.99 17.26 -21.11
N GLY A 237 -14.64 17.43 -19.83
CA GLY A 237 -15.55 17.22 -18.70
C GLY A 237 -15.83 15.75 -18.32
N ILE A 238 -15.20 14.78 -18.99
CA ILE A 238 -15.39 13.34 -18.71
C ILE A 238 -14.53 12.94 -17.50
N LEU A 239 -15.17 12.69 -16.36
CA LEU A 239 -14.49 12.35 -15.10
C LEU A 239 -13.48 11.19 -15.22
N PRO A 240 -13.80 10.02 -15.83
CA PRO A 240 -12.81 8.96 -16.01
C PRO A 240 -11.51 9.41 -16.71
N LEU A 241 -11.65 10.26 -17.73
CA LEU A 241 -10.50 10.77 -18.49
C LEU A 241 -9.70 11.78 -17.64
N ALA A 242 -10.38 12.63 -16.88
CA ALA A 242 -9.73 13.52 -15.93
C ALA A 242 -8.96 12.76 -14.84
N LEU A 243 -9.51 11.65 -14.32
CA LEU A 243 -8.81 10.80 -13.35
C LEU A 243 -7.54 10.18 -13.95
N ILE A 244 -7.57 9.73 -15.20
CA ILE A 244 -6.38 9.22 -15.90
C ILE A 244 -5.32 10.31 -16.08
N LEU A 245 -5.73 11.50 -16.53
CA LEU A 245 -4.82 12.65 -16.70
C LEU A 245 -4.20 13.07 -15.36
N THR A 246 -5.02 13.15 -14.32
CA THR A 246 -4.58 13.46 -12.95
C THR A 246 -3.67 12.39 -12.39
N MET A 247 -3.94 11.11 -12.64
CA MET A 247 -3.07 9.99 -12.26
C MET A 247 -1.69 10.14 -12.91
N ILE A 248 -1.65 10.32 -14.24
CA ILE A 248 -0.38 10.48 -14.98
C ILE A 248 0.37 11.71 -14.47
N GLY A 249 -0.32 12.84 -14.32
CA GLY A 249 0.25 14.08 -13.78
C GLY A 249 0.82 13.88 -12.38
N SER A 250 0.07 13.22 -11.49
CA SER A 250 0.49 12.96 -10.10
C SER A 250 1.71 12.03 -10.01
N ILE A 251 1.78 11.02 -10.88
CA ILE A 251 2.96 10.15 -10.98
C ILE A 251 4.15 10.96 -11.46
N ILE A 252 4.03 11.73 -12.54
CA ILE A 252 5.14 12.51 -13.13
C ILE A 252 5.65 13.57 -12.15
N LEU A 253 4.75 14.38 -11.58
CA LEU A 253 5.08 15.41 -10.60
C LEU A 253 5.67 14.81 -9.30
N GLY A 254 5.35 13.54 -9.06
CA GLY A 254 5.80 12.78 -7.91
C GLY A 254 7.20 12.17 -8.02
N MET A 255 7.76 12.11 -9.22
CA MET A 255 8.99 11.38 -9.47
C MET A 255 10.19 12.05 -8.78
N GLY A 256 10.87 11.30 -7.91
CA GLY A 256 12.19 11.68 -7.41
C GLY A 256 12.19 12.65 -6.22
N VAL A 257 11.03 12.93 -5.62
CA VAL A 257 10.89 13.82 -4.47
C VAL A 257 10.33 13.08 -3.24
N PRO A 258 10.61 13.54 -2.01
CA PRO A 258 10.01 12.96 -0.80
C PRO A 258 8.48 13.04 -0.82
N THR A 259 7.80 12.03 -0.29
CA THR A 259 6.33 11.88 -0.27
C THR A 259 5.56 13.09 0.25
N THR A 260 6.12 13.77 1.24
CA THR A 260 5.60 15.03 1.79
C THR A 260 5.56 16.13 0.73
N ALA A 261 6.68 16.37 0.03
CA ALA A 261 6.79 17.37 -1.01
C ALA A 261 5.93 17.01 -2.22
N GLN A 262 5.96 15.73 -2.59
CA GLN A 262 5.11 15.16 -3.63
C GLN A 262 3.63 15.44 -3.37
N TYR A 263 3.11 15.06 -2.18
CA TYR A 263 1.71 15.27 -1.84
C TYR A 263 1.32 16.74 -1.93
N ILE A 264 2.18 17.65 -1.44
CA ILE A 264 1.91 19.08 -1.54
C ILE A 264 1.77 19.52 -3.00
N ILE A 265 2.71 19.14 -3.87
CA ILE A 265 2.70 19.52 -5.29
C ILE A 265 1.49 18.93 -6.01
N THR A 266 1.24 17.62 -5.85
CA THR A 266 0.17 16.92 -6.58
C THR A 266 -1.21 17.35 -6.11
N SER A 267 -1.43 17.48 -4.79
CA SER A 267 -2.73 17.90 -4.26
C SER A 267 -3.05 19.35 -4.59
N THR A 268 -2.08 20.27 -4.50
CA THR A 268 -2.30 21.69 -4.83
C THR A 268 -2.65 21.90 -6.30
N LEU A 269 -2.07 21.09 -7.21
CA LEU A 269 -2.30 21.23 -8.65
C LEU A 269 -3.52 20.45 -9.12
N ALA A 270 -3.68 19.19 -8.68
CA ALA A 270 -4.63 18.27 -9.30
C ALA A 270 -5.91 18.02 -8.50
N ALA A 271 -5.90 18.16 -7.16
CA ALA A 271 -7.11 17.97 -6.37
C ALA A 271 -8.22 19.00 -6.71
N PRO A 272 -7.91 20.30 -6.95
CA PRO A 272 -8.93 21.28 -7.35
C PRO A 272 -9.64 20.91 -8.66
N ALA A 273 -8.92 20.32 -9.63
CA ALA A 273 -9.47 19.87 -10.90
C ALA A 273 -10.56 18.81 -10.68
N LEU A 274 -10.27 17.79 -9.86
CA LEU A 274 -11.23 16.74 -9.53
C LEU A 274 -12.40 17.28 -8.71
N TYR A 275 -12.13 18.19 -7.78
CA TYR A 275 -13.17 18.84 -6.97
C TYR A 275 -14.17 19.63 -7.82
N GLN A 276 -13.68 20.39 -8.82
CA GLN A 276 -14.55 21.09 -9.78
C GLN A 276 -15.42 20.13 -10.61
N MET A 277 -15.01 18.87 -10.75
CA MET A 277 -15.75 17.82 -11.43
C MET A 277 -16.69 17.04 -10.49
N GLY A 278 -16.93 17.54 -9.27
CA GLY A 278 -17.87 16.96 -8.31
C GLY A 278 -17.30 15.86 -7.40
N VAL A 279 -15.99 15.62 -7.45
CA VAL A 279 -15.33 14.66 -6.56
C VAL A 279 -15.22 15.26 -5.15
N PRO A 280 -15.58 14.54 -4.07
CA PRO A 280 -15.37 15.00 -2.71
C PRO A 280 -13.89 15.32 -2.44
N LEU A 281 -13.64 16.42 -1.72
CA LEU A 281 -12.28 16.93 -1.53
C LEU A 281 -11.34 15.91 -0.86
N MET A 282 -11.82 15.19 0.16
CA MET A 282 -11.07 14.09 0.78
C MET A 282 -10.65 13.03 -0.24
N SER A 283 -11.57 12.60 -1.10
CA SER A 283 -11.30 11.60 -2.14
C SER A 283 -10.27 12.12 -3.14
N ALA A 284 -10.39 13.37 -3.58
CA ALA A 284 -9.43 13.99 -4.49
C ALA A 284 -8.01 14.07 -3.91
N HIS A 285 -7.89 14.44 -2.63
CA HIS A 285 -6.59 14.50 -1.94
C HIS A 285 -5.99 13.11 -1.71
N LEU A 286 -6.79 12.11 -1.29
CA LEU A 286 -6.34 10.73 -1.18
C LEU A 286 -5.93 10.16 -2.55
N PHE A 287 -6.66 10.49 -3.62
CA PHE A 287 -6.31 10.08 -4.98
C PHE A 287 -4.93 10.61 -5.38
N CYS A 288 -4.66 11.90 -5.14
CA CYS A 288 -3.35 12.51 -5.39
C CYS A 288 -2.25 11.89 -4.54
N LEU A 289 -2.53 11.58 -3.26
CA LEU A 289 -1.58 10.91 -2.37
C LEU A 289 -1.25 9.49 -2.85
N TYR A 290 -2.25 8.70 -3.25
CA TYR A 290 -2.06 7.33 -3.73
C TYR A 290 -1.18 7.28 -4.97
N PHE A 291 -1.50 8.06 -6.01
CA PHE A 291 -0.70 8.08 -7.23
C PHE A 291 0.64 8.75 -7.06
N GLY A 292 0.74 9.67 -6.10
CA GLY A 292 2.02 10.11 -5.63
C GLY A 292 2.86 8.93 -5.12
N VAL A 293 2.42 8.29 -4.06
CA VAL A 293 3.14 7.16 -3.44
C VAL A 293 3.46 6.05 -4.45
N LEU A 294 2.56 5.74 -5.39
CA LEU A 294 2.79 4.73 -6.43
C LEU A 294 3.87 5.11 -7.47
N ALA A 295 4.31 6.36 -7.54
CA ALA A 295 5.48 6.73 -8.34
C ALA A 295 6.74 5.95 -7.91
N ASP A 296 6.84 5.54 -6.63
CA ASP A 296 7.96 4.76 -6.09
C ASP A 296 8.08 3.33 -6.65
N VAL A 297 7.03 2.84 -7.32
CA VAL A 297 7.01 1.53 -7.99
C VAL A 297 6.81 1.62 -9.50
N THR A 298 6.67 2.84 -10.04
CA THR A 298 6.40 3.08 -11.45
C THR A 298 7.69 3.43 -12.20
N PRO A 299 8.15 2.61 -13.16
CA PRO A 299 9.29 2.97 -14.01
C PRO A 299 9.00 4.26 -14.80
N PRO A 300 10.01 5.12 -15.08
CA PRO A 300 11.44 4.86 -14.94
C PRO A 300 12.07 5.18 -13.57
N VAL A 301 11.40 5.91 -12.67
CA VAL A 301 12.05 6.41 -11.45
C VAL A 301 11.97 5.43 -10.27
N ALA A 302 10.81 4.80 -10.04
CA ALA A 302 10.60 3.64 -9.16
C ALA A 302 11.55 3.49 -7.93
N LEU A 303 11.77 4.53 -7.11
CA LEU A 303 12.87 4.60 -6.13
C LEU A 303 12.93 3.40 -5.16
N ALA A 304 11.78 2.98 -4.62
CA ALA A 304 11.70 1.82 -3.73
C ALA A 304 12.09 0.53 -4.46
N THR A 305 11.79 0.44 -5.75
CA THR A 305 12.21 -0.67 -6.61
C THR A 305 13.72 -0.66 -6.84
N TYR A 306 14.36 0.49 -7.03
CA TYR A 306 15.83 0.57 -7.17
C TYR A 306 16.52 0.00 -5.92
N ALA A 307 16.08 0.42 -4.73
CA ALA A 307 16.60 -0.08 -3.46
C ALA A 307 16.38 -1.60 -3.31
N ALA A 308 15.16 -2.07 -3.53
CA ALA A 308 14.82 -3.49 -3.42
C ALA A 308 15.54 -4.36 -4.46
N ALA A 309 15.71 -3.88 -5.69
CA ALA A 309 16.45 -4.58 -6.74
C ALA A 309 17.94 -4.71 -6.41
N GLY A 310 18.53 -3.69 -5.79
CA GLY A 310 19.91 -3.73 -5.28
C GLY A 310 20.10 -4.85 -4.26
N ILE A 311 19.18 -4.98 -3.30
CA ILE A 311 19.20 -6.06 -2.29
C ILE A 311 18.93 -7.43 -2.94
N ALA A 312 18.00 -7.49 -3.88
CA ALA A 312 17.65 -8.73 -4.59
C ALA A 312 18.77 -9.21 -5.53
N LYS A 313 19.68 -8.33 -5.94
CA LYS A 313 20.64 -8.53 -7.04
C LYS A 313 19.93 -8.88 -8.35
N SER A 314 18.92 -8.08 -8.71
CA SER A 314 18.12 -8.26 -9.94
C SER A 314 18.19 -7.03 -10.84
N ASN A 315 17.86 -7.21 -12.13
CA ASN A 315 17.73 -6.09 -13.05
C ASN A 315 16.63 -5.13 -12.59
N VAL A 316 16.96 -3.84 -12.46
CA VAL A 316 16.05 -2.84 -11.89
C VAL A 316 14.79 -2.68 -12.72
N LEU A 317 14.89 -2.52 -14.04
CA LEU A 317 13.72 -2.32 -14.91
C LEU A 317 12.78 -3.52 -14.88
N LYS A 318 13.31 -4.75 -14.97
CA LYS A 318 12.50 -5.98 -14.86
C LYS A 318 11.82 -6.07 -13.49
N THR A 319 12.51 -5.69 -12.42
CA THR A 319 11.95 -5.64 -11.06
C THR A 319 10.87 -4.57 -10.97
N GLY A 320 11.05 -3.41 -11.60
CA GLY A 320 10.10 -2.30 -11.65
C GLY A 320 8.80 -2.66 -12.35
N PHE A 321 8.86 -3.21 -13.56
CA PHE A 321 7.63 -3.70 -14.22
C PHE A 321 6.94 -4.81 -13.44
N THR A 322 7.70 -5.66 -12.73
CA THR A 322 7.13 -6.68 -11.85
C THR A 322 6.50 -6.05 -10.60
N ALA A 323 7.09 -4.98 -10.05
CA ALA A 323 6.56 -4.22 -8.92
C ALA A 323 5.27 -3.51 -9.29
N LEU A 324 5.24 -2.84 -10.45
CA LEU A 324 4.04 -2.23 -11.03
C LEU A 324 2.90 -3.24 -11.16
N ALA A 325 3.17 -4.41 -11.75
CA ALA A 325 2.18 -5.47 -11.86
C ALA A 325 1.72 -6.01 -10.49
N THR A 326 2.61 -6.07 -9.51
CA THR A 326 2.29 -6.51 -8.14
C THR A 326 1.47 -5.47 -7.38
N ALA A 327 1.72 -4.18 -7.63
CA ALA A 327 1.02 -3.03 -7.08
C ALA A 327 -0.23 -2.62 -7.87
N ALA A 328 -0.64 -3.40 -8.89
CA ALA A 328 -1.71 -3.04 -9.83
C ALA A 328 -3.03 -2.65 -9.14
N ALA A 329 -3.38 -3.27 -8.01
CA ALA A 329 -4.59 -2.89 -7.27
C ALA A 329 -4.50 -1.48 -6.68
N GLY A 330 -3.31 -0.99 -6.36
CA GLY A 330 -3.09 0.39 -5.94
C GLY A 330 -3.47 1.40 -7.01
N PHE A 331 -3.44 1.00 -8.28
CA PHE A 331 -3.91 1.83 -9.38
C PHE A 331 -5.42 1.78 -9.55
N ILE A 332 -6.11 0.75 -9.03
CA ILE A 332 -7.56 0.58 -9.20
C ILE A 332 -8.33 1.12 -8.00
N VAL A 333 -7.86 0.85 -6.77
CA VAL A 333 -8.50 1.26 -5.52
C VAL A 333 -8.84 2.76 -5.48
N PRO A 334 -7.97 3.68 -5.96
CA PRO A 334 -8.31 5.10 -6.06
C PRO A 334 -9.51 5.41 -6.94
N TYR A 335 -9.65 4.73 -8.08
CA TYR A 335 -10.84 4.90 -8.91
C TYR A 335 -12.07 4.37 -8.16
N MET A 336 -11.97 3.22 -7.49
CA MET A 336 -13.10 2.66 -6.75
C MET A 336 -13.64 3.61 -5.68
N PHE A 337 -12.77 4.25 -4.88
CA PHE A 337 -13.26 5.16 -3.83
C PHE A 337 -13.71 6.53 -4.35
N ILE A 338 -13.30 6.93 -5.56
CA ILE A 338 -13.79 8.15 -6.22
C ILE A 338 -15.24 7.95 -6.66
N TYR A 339 -15.56 6.81 -7.25
CA TYR A 339 -16.93 6.47 -7.65
C TYR A 339 -17.78 6.00 -6.47
N ASN A 340 -17.16 5.48 -5.42
CA ASN A 340 -17.86 4.98 -4.24
C ASN A 340 -17.20 5.44 -2.93
N SER A 341 -17.73 6.53 -2.37
CA SER A 341 -17.27 7.09 -1.09
C SER A 341 -17.52 6.19 0.12
N HIS A 342 -18.32 5.13 0.00
CA HIS A 342 -18.48 4.12 1.07
C HIS A 342 -17.17 3.41 1.40
N LEU A 343 -16.23 3.33 0.45
CA LEU A 343 -14.89 2.81 0.73
C LEU A 343 -14.06 3.76 1.62
N LEU A 344 -14.47 5.01 1.79
CA LEU A 344 -13.86 5.99 2.69
C LEU A 344 -14.61 6.09 4.03
N PHE A 345 -15.36 5.05 4.42
CA PHE A 345 -16.22 5.05 5.61
C PHE A 345 -17.33 6.12 5.62
N GLN A 346 -17.73 6.61 4.45
CA GLN A 346 -18.83 7.57 4.32
C GLN A 346 -20.13 6.85 3.96
N GLY A 347 -21.13 6.83 4.84
CA GLY A 347 -22.46 6.26 4.57
C GLY A 347 -22.89 5.20 5.58
N SER A 348 -23.90 4.40 5.23
CA SER A 348 -24.44 3.36 6.11
C SER A 348 -23.46 2.18 6.24
N ILE A 349 -23.43 1.54 7.41
CA ILE A 349 -22.57 0.37 7.68
C ILE A 349 -22.83 -0.73 6.64
N ILE A 350 -24.09 -0.93 6.25
CA ILE A 350 -24.48 -1.93 5.25
C ILE A 350 -23.81 -1.63 3.91
N ASN A 351 -23.88 -0.38 3.44
CA ASN A 351 -23.27 0.00 2.16
C ASN A 351 -21.73 -0.10 2.22
N ILE A 352 -21.11 0.23 3.35
CA ILE A 352 -19.66 0.09 3.55
C ILE A 352 -19.27 -1.39 3.44
N VAL A 353 -19.98 -2.29 4.10
CA VAL A 353 -19.71 -3.73 4.07
C VAL A 353 -19.89 -4.30 2.66
N LEU A 354 -20.99 -3.96 1.99
CA LEU A 354 -21.26 -4.41 0.61
C LEU A 354 -20.19 -3.90 -0.34
N SER A 355 -19.89 -2.60 -0.30
CA SER A 355 -18.86 -1.97 -1.15
C SER A 355 -17.47 -2.57 -0.91
N THR A 356 -17.13 -2.86 0.34
CA THR A 356 -15.87 -3.53 0.70
C THR A 356 -15.83 -4.95 0.14
N GLY A 357 -16.95 -5.69 0.21
CA GLY A 357 -17.09 -7.00 -0.40
C GLY A 357 -16.86 -6.97 -1.92
N SER A 358 -17.48 -6.03 -2.62
CA SER A 358 -17.31 -5.83 -4.06
C SER A 358 -15.88 -5.44 -4.43
N ALA A 359 -15.25 -4.58 -3.62
CA ALA A 359 -13.83 -4.24 -3.80
C ALA A 359 -12.88 -5.43 -3.56
N LEU A 360 -13.16 -6.28 -2.58
CA LEU A 360 -12.39 -7.50 -2.36
C LEU A 360 -12.50 -8.46 -3.56
N MET A 361 -13.70 -8.61 -4.12
CA MET A 361 -13.92 -9.40 -5.34
C MET A 361 -13.11 -8.85 -6.52
N ALA A 362 -13.17 -7.55 -6.76
CA ALA A 362 -12.40 -6.86 -7.80
C ALA A 362 -10.90 -7.15 -7.69
N ILE A 363 -10.35 -7.04 -6.48
CA ILE A 363 -8.93 -7.20 -6.21
C ILE A 363 -8.47 -8.66 -6.32
N ILE A 364 -9.29 -9.61 -5.88
CA ILE A 364 -9.00 -11.04 -6.02
C ILE A 364 -8.98 -11.41 -7.51
N GLY A 365 -9.98 -10.95 -8.29
CA GLY A 365 -10.05 -11.14 -9.74
C GLY A 365 -8.83 -10.57 -10.45
N LEU A 366 -8.48 -9.31 -10.14
CA LEU A 366 -7.27 -8.66 -10.66
C LEU A 366 -6.02 -9.47 -10.33
N SER A 367 -5.85 -9.89 -9.08
CA SER A 367 -4.65 -10.59 -8.63
C SER A 367 -4.49 -11.94 -9.31
N ALA A 368 -5.58 -12.71 -9.42
CA ALA A 368 -5.58 -13.98 -10.13
C ALA A 368 -5.32 -13.81 -11.63
N GLY A 369 -5.97 -12.82 -12.26
CA GLY A 369 -5.81 -12.48 -13.67
C GLY A 369 -4.40 -12.02 -14.03
N VAL A 370 -3.78 -11.17 -13.21
CA VAL A 370 -2.40 -10.70 -13.42
C VAL A 370 -1.41 -11.86 -13.27
N GLN A 371 -1.54 -12.69 -12.23
CA GLN A 371 -0.65 -13.84 -12.03
C GLN A 371 -0.89 -14.98 -13.02
N GLY A 372 -2.07 -15.03 -13.65
CA GLY A 372 -2.45 -16.09 -14.59
C GLY A 372 -2.68 -17.43 -13.89
N TYR A 373 -3.07 -17.40 -12.62
CA TYR A 373 -3.32 -18.59 -11.81
C TYR A 373 -4.37 -18.30 -10.76
N TYR A 374 -5.27 -19.25 -10.51
CA TYR A 374 -6.26 -19.14 -9.45
C TYR A 374 -6.21 -20.39 -8.54
N ILE A 375 -6.61 -21.54 -9.08
CA ILE A 375 -6.38 -22.90 -8.52
C ILE A 375 -5.50 -23.72 -9.48
N ALA A 376 -5.61 -23.45 -10.77
CA ALA A 376 -4.83 -24.01 -11.86
C ALA A 376 -4.40 -22.87 -12.81
N PRO A 377 -3.47 -23.13 -13.75
CA PRO A 377 -3.14 -22.15 -14.78
C PRO A 377 -4.40 -21.67 -15.53
N LEU A 378 -4.58 -20.35 -15.61
CA LEU A 378 -5.73 -19.75 -16.30
C LEU A 378 -5.56 -19.84 -17.82
N SER A 379 -6.62 -20.25 -18.51
CA SER A 379 -6.72 -20.04 -19.96
C SER A 379 -6.82 -18.55 -20.30
N ILE A 380 -6.57 -18.19 -21.56
CA ILE A 380 -6.67 -16.79 -22.02
C ILE A 380 -8.06 -16.20 -21.74
N VAL A 381 -9.11 -17.00 -21.94
CA VAL A 381 -10.50 -16.57 -21.69
C VAL A 381 -10.77 -16.36 -20.21
N GLU A 382 -10.43 -17.33 -19.35
CA GLU A 382 -10.60 -17.19 -17.89
C GLU A 382 -9.79 -16.00 -17.36
N ARG A 383 -8.58 -15.77 -17.90
CA ARG A 383 -7.74 -14.65 -17.55
C ARG A 383 -8.36 -13.31 -17.96
N ALA A 384 -8.88 -13.21 -19.18
CA ALA A 384 -9.55 -12.00 -19.66
C ALA A 384 -10.81 -11.69 -18.82
N LEU A 385 -11.61 -12.71 -18.50
CA LEU A 385 -12.79 -12.58 -17.65
C LEU A 385 -12.42 -12.05 -16.25
N LEU A 386 -11.41 -12.64 -15.61
CA LEU A 386 -10.96 -12.19 -14.28
C LEU A 386 -10.34 -10.79 -14.29
N LEU A 387 -9.66 -10.40 -15.36
CA LEU A 387 -9.11 -9.05 -15.53
C LEU A 387 -10.20 -8.01 -15.82
N ALA A 388 -11.36 -8.41 -16.35
CA ALA A 388 -12.50 -7.51 -16.57
C ALA A 388 -13.26 -7.18 -15.27
N VAL A 389 -13.31 -8.11 -14.30
CA VAL A 389 -14.00 -7.94 -13.01
C VAL A 389 -13.68 -6.61 -12.31
N PRO A 390 -12.40 -6.21 -12.10
CA PRO A 390 -12.11 -4.97 -11.40
C PRO A 390 -12.67 -3.73 -12.11
N PHE A 391 -12.67 -3.68 -13.45
CA PHE A 391 -13.24 -2.56 -14.20
C PHE A 391 -14.76 -2.52 -14.13
N MET A 392 -15.42 -3.68 -14.09
CA MET A 392 -16.87 -3.78 -13.91
C MET A 392 -17.32 -3.34 -12.51
N LEU A 393 -16.46 -3.53 -11.50
CA LEU A 393 -16.76 -3.25 -10.09
C LEU A 393 -16.22 -1.89 -9.60
N ILE A 394 -15.73 -1.02 -10.50
CA ILE A 394 -15.31 0.35 -10.15
C ILE A 394 -16.52 1.17 -9.64
N ASP A 395 -17.66 1.07 -10.33
CA ASP A 395 -18.96 1.65 -9.90
C ASP A 395 -19.88 0.49 -9.46
N PRO A 396 -19.81 0.06 -8.19
CA PRO A 396 -20.53 -1.12 -7.74
C PRO A 396 -22.04 -0.85 -7.70
N ARG A 397 -22.77 -1.59 -8.53
CA ARG A 397 -24.22 -1.73 -8.52
C ARG A 397 -24.57 -3.18 -8.23
N LEU A 398 -25.76 -3.42 -7.69
CA LEU A 398 -26.20 -4.77 -7.34
C LEU A 398 -26.08 -5.77 -8.53
N VAL A 399 -26.34 -5.29 -9.76
CA VAL A 399 -26.18 -6.10 -10.98
C VAL A 399 -24.71 -6.38 -11.30
N THR A 400 -23.84 -5.38 -11.25
CA THR A 400 -22.41 -5.56 -11.56
C THR A 400 -21.73 -6.45 -10.52
N ASP A 401 -22.14 -6.34 -9.25
CA ASP A 401 -21.62 -7.12 -8.14
C ASP A 401 -21.99 -8.60 -8.28
N ILE A 402 -23.25 -8.90 -8.62
CA ILE A 402 -23.70 -10.26 -8.92
C ILE A 402 -22.93 -10.82 -10.13
N LEU A 403 -22.78 -10.04 -11.21
CA LEU A 403 -22.01 -10.48 -12.38
C LEU A 403 -20.55 -10.77 -12.05
N GLY A 404 -19.89 -9.90 -11.28
CA GLY A 404 -18.52 -10.10 -10.82
C GLY A 404 -18.37 -11.36 -9.96
N LEU A 405 -19.32 -11.59 -9.05
CA LEU A 405 -19.38 -12.80 -8.23
C LEU A 405 -19.57 -14.06 -9.10
N VAL A 406 -20.49 -14.01 -10.06
CA VAL A 406 -20.74 -15.12 -11.01
C VAL A 406 -19.49 -15.44 -11.82
N ILE A 407 -18.74 -14.43 -12.27
CA ILE A 407 -17.47 -14.65 -13.00
C ILE A 407 -16.44 -15.33 -12.08
N LEU A 408 -16.22 -14.82 -10.87
CA LEU A 408 -15.24 -15.39 -9.93
C LEU A 408 -15.59 -16.84 -9.55
N VAL A 409 -16.83 -17.08 -9.18
CA VAL A 409 -17.33 -18.39 -8.76
C VAL A 409 -17.41 -19.35 -9.95
N GLY A 410 -17.81 -18.88 -11.12
CA GLY A 410 -17.83 -19.66 -12.36
C GLY A 410 -16.43 -20.14 -12.74
N VAL A 411 -15.45 -19.23 -12.76
CA VAL A 411 -14.04 -19.59 -13.03
C VAL A 411 -13.50 -20.53 -11.95
N TYR A 412 -13.84 -20.31 -10.67
CA TYR A 412 -13.49 -21.22 -9.57
C TYR A 412 -13.94 -22.67 -9.85
N PHE A 413 -15.22 -22.87 -10.18
CA PHE A 413 -15.78 -24.19 -10.43
C PHE A 413 -15.21 -24.85 -11.70
N LEU A 414 -15.00 -24.08 -12.77
CA LEU A 414 -14.35 -24.57 -13.98
C LEU A 414 -12.93 -25.06 -13.70
N GLN A 415 -12.16 -24.31 -12.91
CA GLN A 415 -10.81 -24.72 -12.52
C GLN A 415 -10.80 -25.93 -11.59
N LYS A 416 -11.72 -26.01 -10.63
CA LYS A 416 -11.83 -27.17 -9.74
C LYS A 416 -12.10 -28.46 -10.53
N ARG A 417 -12.94 -28.39 -11.57
CA ARG A 417 -13.17 -29.52 -12.49
C ARG A 417 -11.92 -29.90 -13.27
N LYS A 418 -11.13 -28.94 -13.76
CA LYS A 418 -9.84 -29.20 -14.45
C LYS A 418 -8.83 -29.92 -13.56
N VAL A 419 -8.74 -29.56 -12.28
CA VAL A 419 -7.86 -30.22 -11.31
C VAL A 419 -8.31 -31.66 -11.04
N GLN A 420 -9.62 -31.91 -10.89
CA GLN A 420 -10.16 -33.26 -10.67
C GLN A 420 -10.09 -34.16 -11.92
N GLY A 421 -10.13 -33.58 -13.12
CA GLY A 421 -10.09 -34.28 -14.41
C GLY A 421 -8.69 -34.64 -14.93
N ASN A 422 -7.62 -34.42 -14.15
CA ASN A 422 -6.24 -34.79 -14.49
C ASN A 422 -5.67 -34.17 -15.81
N GLN A 423 -6.10 -32.96 -16.17
CA GLN A 423 -5.59 -32.21 -17.34
C GLN A 423 -4.47 -31.20 -17.02
N ILE A 424 -3.71 -31.42 -15.95
CA ILE A 424 -2.61 -30.52 -15.57
C ILE A 424 -1.30 -31.28 -15.75
N PRO A 425 -0.54 -31.01 -16.83
CA PRO A 425 0.85 -31.47 -16.89
C PRO A 425 1.59 -30.80 -15.73
N PRO A 426 2.40 -31.54 -14.94
CA PRO A 426 3.32 -30.90 -14.01
C PRO A 426 4.25 -30.02 -14.85
N GLU A 427 4.16 -28.69 -14.65
CA GLU A 427 5.13 -27.78 -15.26
C GLU A 427 6.51 -28.22 -14.78
N THR A 428 7.35 -28.59 -15.75
CA THR A 428 8.69 -29.13 -15.55
C THR A 428 9.48 -28.21 -14.63
N ASN A 429 10.14 -28.82 -13.65
CA ASN A 429 11.11 -28.19 -12.77
C ASN A 429 12.21 -27.51 -13.59
N VAL A 430 12.02 -26.26 -13.97
CA VAL A 430 13.11 -25.39 -14.40
C VAL A 430 13.68 -24.75 -13.13
N HIS A 431 14.54 -25.51 -12.46
CA HIS A 431 15.58 -24.99 -11.58
C HIS A 431 16.89 -24.87 -12.39
N PRO A 432 17.77 -23.93 -12.07
CA PRO A 432 17.61 -22.48 -11.85
C PRO A 432 17.68 -21.67 -13.15
#